data_AF-A0A3N4M9X8-F1
#
_entry.id   AF-A0A3N4M9X8-F1
#
_cell.length_a   1.000
_cell.length_b   1.000
_cell.length_c   1.000
_cell.angle_alpha   90.00
_cell.angle_beta   90.00
_cell.angle_gamma   90.00
#
_symmetry.space_group_name_H-M   'P 1'
#
loop_
_entity.id
_entity.type
_entity.pdbx_description
1 polymer ?
#
loop_
_entity_poly.entity_id
_entity_poly.type
_entity_poly.pdbx_seq_one_letter_code
_entity_poly.pdbx_strand_id
1 'polypeptide(L)'
;MDTKMERSFPSPLIAKAYDYYLKGLTAKETAKLLDISPRTVQRYIKAYGFEERAVPATIRQRVIQLHAQGFSLREIADIIQKSRTTVYKYLKAEKQKVG
;
A
#
# COMPACT_ATOMS: atom_id res chain seq x y z
N MET A 1 -11.04 16.96 -11.99
CA MET A 1 -11.08 16.51 -10.58
C MET A 1 -10.95 15.00 -10.61
N ASP A 2 -9.75 14.51 -10.32
CA ASP A 2 -9.28 13.16 -10.65
C ASP A 2 -9.91 12.07 -9.77
N THR A 3 -11.03 11.52 -10.25
CA THR A 3 -11.81 10.46 -9.60
C THR A 3 -11.24 9.07 -9.92
N LYS A 4 -10.07 8.73 -9.36
CA LYS A 4 -9.53 7.35 -9.41
C LYS A 4 -9.10 6.78 -8.06
N MET A 5 -9.52 7.38 -6.94
CA MET A 5 -9.13 6.97 -5.58
C MET A 5 -10.23 6.25 -4.79
N GLU A 6 -11.27 5.74 -5.47
CA GLU A 6 -12.51 5.25 -4.85
C GLU A 6 -12.60 3.72 -4.68
N ARG A 7 -11.46 2.99 -4.67
CA ARG A 7 -11.49 1.50 -4.66
C ARG A 7 -10.77 0.81 -3.49
N SER A 8 -10.60 1.44 -2.32
CA SER A 8 -10.04 0.69 -1.16
C SER A 8 -10.47 1.12 0.25
N PHE A 9 -10.99 2.34 0.43
CA PHE A 9 -11.45 2.82 1.75
C PHE A 9 -12.86 3.44 1.66
N PRO A 10 -13.71 3.27 2.68
CA PRO A 10 -15.09 3.74 2.67
C PRO A 10 -15.23 5.27 2.79
N SER A 11 -14.16 5.99 3.09
CA SER A 11 -14.15 7.45 3.17
C SER A 11 -12.86 8.05 2.59
N PRO A 12 -12.95 9.17 1.85
CA PRO A 12 -11.77 9.84 1.29
C PRO A 12 -10.80 10.35 2.36
N LEU A 13 -11.29 10.64 3.58
CA LEU A 13 -10.43 11.02 4.71
C LEU A 13 -9.50 9.88 5.13
N ILE A 14 -10.00 8.64 5.10
CA ILE A 14 -9.23 7.46 5.49
C ILE A 14 -8.18 7.15 4.42
N ALA A 15 -8.55 7.28 3.14
CA ALA A 15 -7.61 7.12 2.03
C ALA A 15 -6.46 8.14 2.10
N LYS A 16 -6.76 9.43 2.38
CA LYS A 16 -5.73 10.45 2.58
C LYS A 16 -4.90 10.20 3.84
N ALA A 17 -5.51 9.77 4.94
CA ALA A 17 -4.78 9.41 6.15
C ALA A 17 -3.79 8.27 5.91
N TYR A 18 -4.18 7.27 5.11
CA TYR A 18 -3.31 6.17 4.73
C TYR A 18 -2.17 6.63 3.80
N ASP A 19 -2.44 7.53 2.85
CA ASP A 19 -1.40 8.12 2.00
C ASP A 19 -0.33 8.88 2.81
N TYR A 20 -0.76 9.70 3.78
CA TYR A 20 0.16 10.37 4.71
C TYR A 20 0.91 9.39 5.60
N TYR A 21 0.25 8.33 6.06
CA TYR A 21 0.90 7.27 6.83
C TYR A 21 2.00 6.56 6.00
N LEU A 22 1.75 6.25 4.73
CA LEU A 22 2.75 5.68 3.81
C LEU A 22 3.94 6.61 3.55
N LYS A 23 3.73 7.92 3.62
CA LYS A 23 4.79 8.93 3.54
C LYS A 23 5.60 9.07 4.84
N GLY A 24 5.28 8.28 5.86
CA GLY A 24 5.97 8.28 7.15
C GLY A 24 5.52 9.37 8.11
N LEU A 25 4.40 10.06 7.82
CA LEU A 25 3.88 11.07 8.74
C LEU A 25 3.31 10.41 9.99
N THR A 26 3.52 11.05 11.14
CA THR A 26 2.93 10.63 12.39
C THR A 26 1.42 10.91 12.41
N ALA A 27 0.71 10.24 13.33
CA ALA A 27 -0.72 10.46 13.52
C ALA A 27 -1.05 11.93 13.89
N LYS A 28 -0.13 12.65 14.55
CA LYS A 28 -0.29 14.07 14.89
C LYS A 28 -0.17 14.98 13.68
N GLU A 29 0.81 14.73 12.81
CA GLU A 29 1.01 15.50 11.58
C GLU A 29 -0.13 15.24 10.59
N THR A 30 -0.50 13.97 10.42
CA THR A 30 -1.64 13.54 9.61
C THR A 30 -2.94 14.20 10.08
N ALA A 31 -3.15 14.28 11.40
CA ALA A 31 -4.30 14.95 12.00
C ALA A 31 -4.35 16.44 11.68
N LYS A 32 -3.20 17.14 11.77
CA LYS A 32 -3.08 18.56 11.44
C LYS A 32 -3.37 18.83 9.95
N LEU A 33 -2.93 17.95 9.06
CA LEU A 33 -3.16 18.09 7.62
C LEU A 33 -4.59 17.77 7.18
N LEU A 34 -5.29 16.93 7.94
CA LEU A 34 -6.65 16.50 7.65
C LEU A 34 -7.71 17.24 8.47
N ASP A 35 -7.30 18.17 9.34
CA ASP A 35 -8.15 18.90 10.28
C ASP A 35 -9.06 17.97 11.11
N ILE A 36 -8.47 16.89 11.63
CA ILE A 36 -9.16 15.91 12.49
C ILE A 36 -8.37 15.64 13.76
N SER A 37 -9.02 15.06 14.76
CA SER A 37 -8.33 14.64 15.98
C SER A 37 -7.27 13.56 15.70
N PRO A 38 -6.07 13.64 16.33
CA PRO A 38 -5.10 12.55 16.33
C PRO A 38 -5.68 11.21 16.80
N ARG A 39 -6.70 11.26 17.68
CA ARG A 39 -7.41 10.07 18.16
C ARG A 39 -8.23 9.41 17.04
N THR A 40 -8.78 10.20 16.12
CA THR A 40 -9.47 9.72 14.92
C THR A 40 -8.49 9.06 13.95
N VAL A 41 -7.31 9.65 13.74
CA VAL A 41 -6.25 9.05 12.90
C VAL A 41 -5.77 7.72 13.47
N GLN A 42 -5.53 7.64 14.79
CA GLN A 42 -5.18 6.39 15.45
C GLN A 42 -6.28 5.32 15.32
N ARG A 43 -7.55 5.74 15.40
CA ARG A 43 -8.68 4.84 15.14
C ARG A 43 -8.66 4.33 13.70
N TYR A 44 -8.33 5.17 12.71
CA TYR A 44 -8.20 4.73 11.32
C TYR A 44 -7.04 3.75 11.14
N ILE A 45 -5.87 4.03 11.73
CA ILE A 45 -4.70 3.14 11.70
C ILE A 45 -5.06 1.74 12.21
N LYS A 46 -5.76 1.65 13.34
CA LYS A 46 -6.18 0.36 13.93
C LYS A 46 -7.34 -0.30 13.18
N ALA A 47 -8.41 0.44 12.91
CA ALA A 47 -9.64 -0.13 12.34
C ALA A 47 -9.47 -0.62 10.89
N TYR A 48 -8.53 -0.02 10.16
CA TYR A 48 -8.26 -0.39 8.77
C TYR A 48 -6.90 -1.08 8.57
N GLY A 49 -6.20 -1.40 9.67
CA GLY A 49 -4.92 -2.10 9.64
C GLY A 49 -3.89 -1.36 8.79
N PHE A 50 -3.66 -0.07 9.02
CA PHE A 50 -2.68 0.70 8.25
C PHE A 50 -1.29 0.11 8.39
N GLU A 51 -0.94 -0.39 9.58
CA GLU A 51 0.30 -1.13 9.80
C GLU A 51 0.35 -2.35 8.90
N GLU A 52 -0.64 -3.24 8.90
CA GLU A 52 -0.66 -4.44 8.05
C GLU A 52 -0.68 -4.13 6.54
N ARG A 53 -1.35 -3.02 6.15
CA ARG A 53 -1.38 -2.56 4.76
C ARG A 53 -0.12 -1.82 4.35
N ALA A 54 0.59 -1.20 5.28
CA ALA A 54 1.84 -0.48 5.05
C ALA A 54 3.08 -1.35 5.31
N VAL A 55 2.91 -2.45 6.03
CA VAL A 55 3.90 -3.51 6.14
C VAL A 55 4.25 -3.87 4.71
N PRO A 56 5.54 -3.91 4.37
CA PRO A 56 5.97 -4.47 3.12
C PRO A 56 5.58 -5.95 3.18
N ALA A 57 4.37 -6.22 2.68
CA ALA A 57 3.88 -7.54 2.34
C ALA A 57 5.05 -8.22 1.67
N THR A 58 5.63 -9.24 2.34
CA THR A 58 6.93 -9.88 2.03
C THR A 58 7.30 -9.66 0.57
N ILE A 59 8.47 -9.14 0.19
CA ILE A 59 8.81 -8.68 -1.20
C ILE A 59 8.00 -9.36 -2.35
N ARG A 60 7.79 -10.68 -2.28
CA ARG A 60 6.73 -11.45 -2.97
C ARG A 60 5.34 -10.78 -3.12
N GLN A 61 4.63 -10.47 -2.05
CA GLN A 61 3.31 -9.83 -2.10
C GLN A 61 3.38 -8.41 -2.67
N ARG A 62 4.46 -7.66 -2.40
CA ARG A 62 4.70 -6.37 -3.08
C ARG A 62 4.83 -6.55 -4.59
N VAL A 63 5.54 -7.58 -5.03
CA VAL A 63 5.65 -7.97 -6.45
C VAL A 63 4.30 -8.32 -7.07
N ILE A 64 3.47 -9.10 -6.36
CA ILE A 64 2.14 -9.50 -6.83
C ILE A 64 1.22 -8.28 -6.96
N GLN A 65 1.22 -7.38 -5.97
CA GLN A 65 0.44 -6.14 -6.03
C GLN A 65 0.89 -5.24 -7.18
N LEU A 66 2.19 -5.00 -7.35
CA LEU A 66 2.68 -4.16 -8.43
C LEU A 66 2.37 -4.78 -9.81
N HIS A 67 2.46 -6.10 -9.94
CA HIS A 67 2.05 -6.79 -11.17
C HIS A 67 0.54 -6.66 -11.42
N ALA A 68 -0.29 -6.77 -10.38
CA ALA A 68 -1.74 -6.57 -10.48
C ALA A 68 -2.13 -5.11 -10.82
N GLN A 69 -1.28 -4.15 -10.46
CA GLN A 69 -1.41 -2.73 -10.84
C GLN A 69 -0.97 -2.44 -12.28
N GLY A 70 -0.43 -3.43 -13.00
CA GLY A 70 -0.03 -3.30 -14.41
C GLY A 70 1.42 -2.87 -14.63
N PHE A 71 2.26 -2.83 -13.58
CA PHE A 71 3.69 -2.54 -13.74
C PHE A 71 4.41 -3.69 -14.44
N SER A 72 5.38 -3.36 -15.29
CA SER A 72 6.22 -4.34 -15.95
C SER A 72 7.23 -4.96 -14.99
N LEU A 73 7.71 -6.18 -15.30
CA LEU A 73 8.72 -6.88 -14.50
C LEU A 73 9.98 -6.05 -14.22
N ARG A 74 10.34 -5.14 -15.14
CA ARG A 74 11.48 -4.23 -15.00
C ARG A 74 11.21 -3.15 -13.96
N GLU A 75 10.06 -2.48 -14.06
CA GLU A 75 9.65 -1.45 -13.09
C GLU A 75 9.51 -2.04 -11.68
N ILE A 76 8.94 -3.24 -11.57
CA ILE A 76 8.81 -3.93 -10.28
C ILE A 76 10.19 -4.24 -9.68
N ALA A 77 11.14 -4.70 -10.50
CA ALA A 77 12.51 -5.00 -10.08
C ALA A 77 13.23 -3.75 -9.54
N ASP A 78 13.05 -2.62 -10.22
CA ASP A 78 13.61 -1.33 -9.82
C ASP A 78 12.96 -0.82 -8.51
N ILE A 79 11.64 -0.94 -8.37
CA ILE A 79 10.87 -0.51 -7.18
C ILE A 79 11.26 -1.31 -5.93
N ILE A 80 11.45 -2.63 -6.04
CA ILE A 80 11.78 -3.49 -4.90
C ILE A 80 13.28 -3.71 -4.72
N GLN A 81 14.11 -3.12 -5.58
CA GLN A 81 15.57 -3.29 -5.63
C GLN A 81 16.00 -4.77 -5.65
N LYS A 82 15.39 -5.58 -6.51
CA LYS A 82 15.76 -6.98 -6.75
C LYS A 82 15.89 -7.26 -8.23
N SER A 83 16.48 -8.41 -8.57
CA SER A 83 16.58 -8.84 -9.97
C SER A 83 15.21 -9.16 -10.58
N ARG A 84 15.05 -8.89 -11.89
CA ARG A 84 13.89 -9.33 -12.69
C ARG A 84 13.60 -10.83 -12.54
N THR A 85 14.66 -11.63 -12.39
CA THR A 85 14.57 -13.08 -12.17
C THR A 85 13.91 -13.42 -10.83
N THR A 86 14.20 -12.64 -9.79
CA THR A 86 13.58 -12.79 -8.46
C THR A 86 12.09 -12.42 -8.51
N VAL A 87 11.74 -11.32 -9.20
CA VAL A 87 10.35 -10.90 -9.44
C VAL A 87 9.57 -12.01 -10.14
N TYR A 88 10.10 -12.55 -11.24
CA TYR A 88 9.48 -13.63 -11.99
C TYR A 88 9.24 -14.89 -11.15
N LYS A 89 10.22 -15.29 -10.33
CA LYS A 89 10.08 -16.44 -9.42
C LYS A 89 8.94 -16.23 -8.41
N TYR A 90 8.79 -15.02 -7.89
CA TYR A 90 7.72 -14.69 -6.94
C TYR A 90 6.33 -14.76 -7.59
N LEU A 91 6.17 -14.23 -8.81
CA LEU A 91 4.91 -14.33 -9.56
C LEU A 91 4.58 -15.77 -9.96
N LYS A 92 5.60 -16.56 -10.34
CA LYS A 92 5.42 -17.97 -10.70
C LYS A 92 5.00 -18.81 -9.48
N ALA A 93 5.64 -18.59 -8.33
CA ALA A 93 5.29 -19.28 -7.08
C ALA A 93 3.87 -18.96 -6.61
N GLU A 94 3.39 -17.74 -6.85
CA GLU A 94 2.00 -17.36 -6.55
C GLU A 94 1.00 -18.08 -7.44
N LYS A 95 1.23 -18.14 -8.76
CA LYS A 95 0.37 -18.89 -9.70
C LYS A 95 0.25 -20.37 -9.33
N GLN A 96 1.29 -20.94 -8.71
CA GLN A 96 1.32 -22.36 -8.30
C GLN A 96 0.55 -22.65 -7.01
N LYS A 97 0.18 -21.63 -6.22
CA LYS A 97 -0.61 -21.78 -4.99
C LYS A 97 -2.11 -21.65 -5.21
N VAL A 98 -2.54 -21.10 -6.34
CA VAL A 98 -3.95 -20.80 -6.67
C VAL A 98 -4.52 -21.82 -7.67
N GLY A 99 -3.72 -22.77 -8.14
CA GLY A 99 -4.17 -23.94 -8.91
C GLY A 99 -4.18 -25.18 -8.04
#